data_AF-A0A7L3SAE2-F1
#
_entry.id   AF-A0A7L3SAE2-F1
#
_cell.length_a   1.000
_cell.length_b   1.000
_cell.length_c   1.000
_cell.angle_alpha   90.00
_cell.angle_beta   90.00
_cell.angle_gamma   90.00
#
_symmetry.space_group_name_H-M   'P 1'
#
loop_
_entity.id
_entity.type
_entity.pdbx_description
1 polymer ?
#
loop_
_entity_poly.entity_id
_entity_poly.type
_entity_poly.pdbx_seq_one_letter_code
_entity_poly.pdbx_strand_id
1 'polypeptide(L)'
;RNVYKDLRQIELACDSQEDVDSWKASFLRAGVYPEKDQENTFSMDPQLERQVETIRNLVDSYVGIINKSIRDLMPKTIMHLMINNTKDFIHSELLAYLYSSADQSSLMEESADQAQRRDDMLRMYHALKEALNIIGDISTSTVSTPVPPPVDDTWLQ
;
A
#
# COMPACT_ATOMS: atom_id res chain seq x y z
N ARG A 1 21.98 -53.47 -38.73
CA ARG A 1 20.79 -52.58 -38.74
C ARG A 1 21.29 -51.19 -38.40
N ASN A 2 21.06 -50.19 -39.25
CA ASN A 2 21.54 -48.83 -38.98
C ASN A 2 20.66 -48.17 -37.91
N VAL A 3 21.26 -47.35 -37.05
CA VAL A 3 20.59 -46.70 -35.92
C VAL A 3 19.97 -45.38 -36.37
N TYR A 4 20.64 -44.66 -37.26
CA TYR A 4 20.11 -43.44 -37.88
C TYR A 4 20.62 -43.30 -39.32
N LYS A 5 19.71 -43.26 -40.29
CA LYS A 5 20.04 -43.24 -41.73
C LYS A 5 21.02 -44.37 -42.09
N ASP A 6 22.17 -44.03 -42.67
CA ASP A 6 23.24 -44.97 -43.04
C ASP A 6 24.27 -45.18 -41.93
N LEU A 7 24.14 -44.48 -40.80
CA LEU A 7 25.07 -44.52 -39.69
C LEU A 7 24.73 -45.66 -38.72
N ARG A 8 25.77 -46.43 -38.38
CA ARG A 8 25.69 -47.54 -37.42
C ARG A 8 25.67 -47.07 -35.95
N GLN A 9 26.18 -45.87 -35.67
CA GLN A 9 26.19 -45.24 -34.35
C GLN A 9 25.92 -43.74 -34.47
N ILE A 10 25.41 -43.13 -33.39
CA ILE A 10 25.27 -41.67 -33.26
C ILE A 10 26.25 -41.23 -32.17
N GLU A 11 27.14 -40.31 -32.48
CA GLU A 11 28.07 -39.71 -31.52
C GLU A 11 27.43 -38.45 -30.94
N LEU A 12 27.29 -38.41 -29.61
CA LEU A 12 26.77 -37.28 -28.85
C LEU A 12 27.87 -36.80 -27.91
N ALA A 13 28.07 -35.49 -27.84
CA ALA A 13 29.03 -34.85 -26.95
C ALA A 13 28.31 -33.86 -26.03
N CYS A 14 28.83 -33.70 -24.82
CA CYS A 14 28.40 -32.67 -23.88
C CYS A 14 29.63 -31.90 -23.39
N ASP A 15 29.42 -30.66 -22.98
CA ASP A 15 30.49 -29.76 -22.56
C ASP A 15 30.98 -30.03 -21.12
N SER A 16 30.21 -30.80 -20.33
CA SER A 16 30.54 -31.13 -18.95
C SER A 16 30.27 -32.60 -18.60
N GLN A 17 31.00 -33.12 -17.61
CA GLN A 17 30.81 -34.48 -17.09
C GLN A 17 29.42 -34.66 -16.45
N GLU A 18 28.90 -33.62 -15.78
CA GLU A 18 27.57 -33.63 -15.16
C GLU A 18 26.46 -33.80 -16.22
N ASP A 19 26.57 -33.11 -17.36
CA ASP A 19 25.64 -33.25 -18.46
C ASP A 19 25.69 -34.66 -19.06
N VAL A 20 26.89 -35.21 -19.27
CA VAL A 20 27.07 -36.58 -19.75
C VAL A 20 26.35 -37.58 -18.83
N ASP A 21 26.51 -37.44 -17.52
CA ASP A 21 25.92 -38.35 -16.55
C ASP A 21 24.40 -38.18 -16.42
N SER A 22 23.89 -36.95 -16.52
CA SER A 22 22.44 -36.65 -16.60
C SER A 22 21.79 -37.24 -17.85
N TRP A 23 22.44 -37.11 -19.01
CA TRP A 23 21.97 -37.73 -20.26
C TRP A 23 22.02 -39.25 -20.21
N LYS A 24 23.09 -39.85 -19.65
CA LYS A 24 23.16 -41.30 -19.44
C LYS A 24 22.04 -41.81 -18.53
N ALA A 25 21.76 -41.12 -17.42
CA ALA A 25 20.65 -41.47 -16.53
C ALA A 25 19.28 -41.37 -17.24
N SER A 26 19.10 -40.37 -18.10
CA SER A 26 17.90 -40.19 -18.91
C SER A 26 17.75 -41.29 -19.96
N PHE A 27 18.83 -41.68 -20.65
CA PHE A 27 18.83 -42.81 -21.60
C PHE A 27 18.49 -44.13 -20.91
N LEU A 28 19.09 -44.40 -19.73
CA LEU A 28 18.75 -45.56 -18.90
C LEU A 28 17.26 -45.57 -18.51
N ARG A 29 16.72 -44.42 -18.10
CA ARG A 29 15.28 -44.27 -17.78
C ARG A 29 14.39 -44.50 -19.01
N ALA A 30 14.85 -44.13 -20.21
CA ALA A 30 14.17 -44.38 -21.47
C ALA A 30 14.32 -45.82 -21.99
N GLY A 31 15.05 -46.69 -21.26
CA GLY A 31 15.26 -48.10 -21.61
C GLY A 31 16.44 -48.35 -22.55
N VAL A 32 17.35 -47.38 -22.70
CA VAL A 32 18.61 -47.54 -23.44
C VAL A 32 19.71 -47.92 -22.46
N TYR A 33 20.19 -49.16 -22.55
CA TYR A 33 21.19 -49.70 -21.65
C TYR A 33 22.59 -49.69 -22.29
N PRO A 34 23.64 -49.34 -21.53
CA PRO A 34 25.01 -49.49 -22.01
C PRO A 34 25.33 -50.96 -22.29
N GLU A 35 26.16 -51.23 -23.30
CA GLU A 35 26.44 -52.60 -23.76
C GLU A 35 27.22 -53.46 -22.74
N LYS A 36 27.77 -52.90 -21.66
CA LYS A 36 28.47 -53.65 -20.60
C LYS A 36 28.21 -53.08 -19.21
N ASP A 37 28.22 -54.00 -18.25
CA ASP A 37 28.16 -53.88 -16.79
C ASP A 37 26.76 -53.94 -16.16
N GLN A 38 26.22 -55.16 -16.16
CA GLN A 38 25.30 -55.63 -15.11
C GLN A 38 26.08 -55.82 -13.80
N GLU A 39 26.34 -54.75 -13.06
CA GLU A 39 26.67 -54.88 -11.64
C GLU A 39 25.84 -53.89 -10.81
N ASN A 40 24.84 -54.46 -10.13
CA ASN A 40 24.17 -53.98 -8.92
C ASN A 40 23.83 -52.49 -8.85
N THR A 41 22.77 -52.08 -9.54
CA THR A 41 22.08 -50.82 -9.24
C THR A 41 20.95 -51.07 -8.24
N PHE A 42 21.12 -50.48 -7.05
CA PHE A 42 20.16 -50.30 -5.95
C PHE A 42 18.70 -50.65 -6.29
N SER A 43 18.19 -51.74 -5.73
CA SER A 43 16.75 -52.05 -5.76
C SER A 43 16.00 -51.13 -4.80
N MET A 44 15.78 -49.87 -5.18
CA MET A 44 14.60 -49.16 -4.70
C MET A 44 13.41 -49.75 -5.43
N ASP A 45 12.41 -50.21 -4.68
CA ASP A 45 11.20 -50.79 -5.25
C ASP A 45 10.52 -49.74 -6.16
N PRO A 46 10.48 -49.96 -7.50
CA PRO A 46 9.89 -49.00 -8.43
C PRO A 46 8.41 -48.69 -8.12
N GLN A 47 7.73 -49.61 -7.44
CA GLN A 47 6.36 -49.39 -6.99
C GLN A 47 6.28 -48.36 -5.87
N LEU A 48 7.22 -48.40 -4.91
CA LEU A 48 7.29 -47.44 -3.82
C LEU A 48 7.61 -46.03 -4.34
N GLU A 49 8.55 -45.89 -5.27
CA GLU A 49 8.86 -44.59 -5.88
C GLU A 49 7.64 -43.97 -6.58
N ARG A 50 6.88 -44.77 -7.34
CA ARG A 50 5.65 -44.32 -7.99
C ARG A 50 4.56 -43.93 -6.98
N GLN A 51 4.43 -44.68 -5.89
CA GLN A 51 3.47 -44.35 -4.83
C GLN A 51 3.84 -43.06 -4.11
N VAL A 52 5.12 -42.86 -3.77
CA VAL A 52 5.62 -41.63 -3.15
C VAL A 52 5.37 -40.42 -4.06
N GLU A 53 5.63 -40.55 -5.36
CA GLU A 53 5.35 -39.48 -6.33
C GLU A 53 3.85 -39.19 -6.44
N THR A 54 3.00 -40.22 -6.41
CA THR A 54 1.54 -40.03 -6.40
C THR A 54 1.08 -39.28 -5.15
N ILE A 55 1.60 -39.65 -3.98
CA ILE A 55 1.29 -38.98 -2.71
C ILE A 55 1.77 -37.53 -2.74
N ARG A 56 2.98 -37.26 -3.24
CA ARG A 56 3.52 -35.90 -3.38
C ARG A 56 2.60 -35.02 -4.20
N ASN A 57 2.19 -35.47 -5.38
CA ASN A 57 1.28 -34.74 -6.25
C ASN A 57 -0.09 -34.47 -5.60
N LEU A 58 -0.63 -35.42 -4.84
CA LEU A 58 -1.88 -35.23 -4.10
C LEU A 58 -1.74 -34.21 -2.97
N VAL A 59 -0.64 -34.26 -2.22
CA VAL A 59 -0.35 -33.30 -1.15
C VAL A 59 -0.17 -31.90 -1.72
N ASP A 60 0.60 -31.74 -2.80
CA ASP A 60 0.83 -30.45 -3.44
C ASP A 60 -0.49 -29.85 -3.96
N SER A 61 -1.34 -30.67 -4.57
CA SER A 61 -2.68 -30.25 -4.99
C SER A 61 -3.54 -29.81 -3.80
N TYR A 62 -3.55 -30.58 -2.71
CA TYR A 62 -4.33 -30.24 -1.52
C TYR A 62 -3.84 -28.93 -0.87
N VAL A 63 -2.52 -28.79 -0.68
CA VAL A 63 -1.89 -27.57 -0.15
C VAL A 63 -2.18 -26.38 -1.06
N GLY A 64 -2.21 -26.56 -2.37
CA GLY A 64 -2.62 -25.53 -3.33
C GLY A 64 -4.05 -25.01 -3.09
N ILE A 65 -5.00 -25.92 -2.86
CA ILE A 65 -6.41 -25.57 -2.55
C ILE A 65 -6.49 -24.85 -1.20
N ILE A 66 -5.82 -25.35 -0.17
CA ILE A 66 -5.80 -24.74 1.17
C ILE A 66 -5.19 -23.34 1.10
N ASN A 67 -4.05 -23.15 0.42
CA ASN A 67 -3.43 -21.84 0.28
C ASN A 67 -4.33 -20.85 -0.47
N LYS A 68 -5.07 -21.29 -1.48
CA LYS A 68 -6.07 -20.46 -2.15
C LYS A 68 -7.19 -20.05 -1.19
N SER A 69 -7.65 -20.98 -0.36
CA SER A 69 -8.69 -20.75 0.64
C SER A 69 -8.24 -19.78 1.73
N ILE A 70 -7.03 -19.96 2.27
CA ILE A 70 -6.44 -19.06 3.29
C ILE A 70 -6.27 -17.66 2.72
N ARG A 71 -5.72 -17.51 1.51
CA ARG A 71 -5.52 -16.20 0.87
C ARG A 71 -6.82 -15.44 0.64
N ASP A 72 -7.93 -16.14 0.42
CA ASP A 72 -9.25 -15.54 0.24
C ASP A 72 -9.93 -15.25 1.58
N LEU A 73 -9.89 -16.19 2.52
CA LEU A 73 -10.63 -16.09 3.78
C LEU A 73 -9.95 -15.15 4.78
N MET A 74 -8.62 -15.12 4.85
CA MET A 74 -7.91 -14.29 5.83
C MET A 74 -8.22 -12.80 5.70
N PRO A 75 -8.16 -12.17 4.50
CA PRO A 75 -8.55 -10.77 4.36
C PRO A 75 -10.02 -10.52 4.70
N LYS A 76 -10.92 -11.45 4.35
CA LYS A 76 -12.36 -11.34 4.67
C LYS A 76 -12.61 -11.38 6.18
N THR A 77 -11.90 -12.27 6.89
CA THR A 77 -11.97 -12.37 8.35
C THR A 77 -11.47 -11.08 9.02
N ILE A 78 -10.34 -10.54 8.58
CA ILE A 78 -9.81 -9.27 9.11
C ILE A 78 -10.78 -8.12 8.82
N MET A 79 -11.30 -8.04 7.60
CA MET A 79 -12.26 -7.01 7.22
C MET A 79 -13.52 -7.07 8.09
N HIS A 80 -14.10 -8.26 8.25
CA HIS A 80 -15.34 -8.42 8.99
C HIS A 80 -15.16 -8.23 10.50
N LEU A 81 -14.16 -8.86 11.10
CA LEU A 81 -14.00 -8.86 12.56
C LEU A 81 -13.30 -7.63 13.09
N MET A 82 -12.32 -7.07 12.35
CA MET A 82 -11.50 -5.97 12.86
C MET A 82 -11.92 -4.65 12.25
N ILE A 83 -11.93 -4.55 10.92
CA ILE A 83 -12.15 -3.26 10.24
C ILE A 83 -13.60 -2.81 10.41
N ASN A 84 -14.56 -3.66 10.07
CA ASN A 84 -15.98 -3.31 10.17
C ASN A 84 -16.39 -3.08 11.63
N ASN A 85 -15.93 -3.92 12.56
CA ASN A 85 -16.19 -3.71 13.98
C ASN A 85 -15.63 -2.38 14.49
N THR A 86 -14.37 -2.05 14.15
CA THR A 86 -13.76 -0.78 14.56
C THR A 86 -14.48 0.41 13.94
N LYS A 87 -14.90 0.30 12.67
CA LYS A 87 -15.71 1.31 11.99
C LYS A 87 -17.04 1.52 12.74
N ASP A 88 -17.74 0.44 13.08
CA ASP A 88 -19.03 0.50 13.75
C ASP A 88 -18.89 1.09 15.17
N PHE A 89 -17.83 0.73 15.89
CA PHE A 89 -17.47 1.33 17.18
C PHE A 89 -17.25 2.85 17.07
N ILE A 90 -16.46 3.30 16.09
CA ILE A 90 -16.20 4.74 15.87
C ILE A 90 -17.50 5.49 15.60
N HIS A 91 -18.41 4.92 14.80
CA HIS A 91 -19.65 5.59 14.43
C HIS A 91 -20.73 5.54 15.51
N SER A 92 -20.83 4.44 16.25
CA SER A 92 -21.99 4.14 17.10
C SER A 92 -21.71 4.26 18.59
N GLU A 93 -20.47 4.01 19.02
CA GLU A 93 -20.15 3.85 20.45
C GLU A 93 -19.17 4.91 20.96
N LEU A 94 -18.19 5.31 20.14
CA LEU A 94 -17.10 6.21 20.55
C LEU A 94 -17.60 7.50 21.19
N LEU A 95 -18.64 8.12 20.63
CA LEU A 95 -19.18 9.37 21.16
C LEU A 95 -19.79 9.19 22.56
N ALA A 96 -20.53 8.10 22.78
CA ALA A 96 -21.07 7.77 24.09
C ALA A 96 -19.94 7.52 25.10
N TYR A 97 -18.86 6.84 24.69
CA TYR A 97 -17.68 6.65 25.53
C TYR A 97 -17.02 7.99 25.91
N LEU A 98 -16.83 8.89 24.95
CA LEU A 98 -16.25 10.21 25.22
C LEU A 98 -17.12 11.04 26.16
N TYR A 99 -18.46 11.01 26.00
CA TYR A 99 -19.37 11.72 26.91
C TYR A 99 -19.54 11.05 28.27
N SER A 100 -19.29 9.76 28.39
CA SER A 100 -19.27 9.07 29.68
C SER A 100 -18.03 9.40 30.52
N SER A 101 -17.00 10.01 29.91
CA SER A 101 -15.80 10.43 30.62
C SER A 101 -16.13 11.53 31.63
N ALA A 102 -15.57 11.43 32.83
CA ALA A 102 -15.95 12.28 33.97
C ALA A 102 -15.54 13.75 33.82
N ASP A 103 -14.60 14.06 32.91
CA ASP A 103 -14.09 15.42 32.71
C ASP A 103 -14.15 15.85 31.24
N GLN A 104 -15.37 16.14 30.78
CA GLN A 104 -15.61 16.70 29.46
C GLN A 104 -14.97 18.09 29.30
N SER A 105 -14.84 18.87 30.38
CA SER A 105 -14.32 20.23 30.33
C SER A 105 -12.83 20.25 29.96
N SER A 106 -12.04 19.36 30.56
CA SER A 106 -10.63 19.21 30.18
C SER A 106 -10.49 18.61 28.78
N LEU A 107 -11.34 17.64 28.41
CA LEU A 107 -11.30 17.03 27.07
C LEU A 107 -11.56 18.06 25.95
N MET A 108 -12.41 19.06 26.22
CA MET A 108 -12.76 20.12 25.27
C MET A 108 -11.99 21.43 25.49
N GLU A 109 -10.90 21.40 26.26
CA GLU A 109 -10.10 22.59 26.54
C GLU A 109 -9.47 23.16 25.27
N GLU A 110 -9.59 24.48 25.10
CA GLU A 110 -8.97 25.20 23.98
C GLU A 110 -7.45 25.24 24.16
N SER A 111 -6.69 24.95 23.12
CA SER A 111 -5.22 25.08 23.21
C SER A 111 -4.81 26.55 23.28
N ALA A 112 -3.75 26.85 24.04
CA ALA A 112 -3.28 28.22 24.25
C ALA A 112 -3.03 28.98 22.93
N ASP A 113 -2.50 28.31 21.90
CA ASP A 113 -2.27 28.90 20.58
C ASP A 113 -3.57 29.27 19.84
N GLN A 114 -4.64 28.49 20.02
CA GLN A 114 -5.95 28.80 19.45
C GLN A 114 -6.60 29.95 20.20
N ALA A 115 -6.53 29.94 21.53
CA ALA A 115 -7.03 31.02 22.38
C ALA A 115 -6.36 32.35 22.04
N GLN A 116 -5.03 32.36 21.88
CA GLN A 116 -4.27 33.54 21.48
C GLN A 116 -4.67 34.04 20.08
N ARG A 117 -4.79 33.13 19.09
CA ARG A 117 -5.24 33.50 17.74
C ARG A 117 -6.66 34.06 17.73
N ARG A 118 -7.56 33.51 18.54
CA ARG A 118 -8.93 34.02 18.72
C ARG A 118 -8.90 35.43 19.32
N ASP A 119 -8.09 35.66 20.34
CA ASP A 119 -7.95 36.97 20.98
C ASP A 119 -7.35 38.02 20.03
N ASP A 120 -6.33 37.66 19.23
CA ASP A 120 -5.75 38.56 18.24
C ASP A 120 -6.75 38.90 17.13
N MET A 121 -7.56 37.94 16.68
CA MET A 121 -8.63 38.15 15.71
C MET A 121 -9.71 39.09 16.27
N LEU A 122 -10.08 38.92 17.55
CA LEU A 122 -11.03 39.81 18.22
C LEU A 122 -10.48 41.25 18.34
N ARG A 123 -9.20 41.40 18.71
CA ARG A 123 -8.54 42.72 18.76
C ARG A 123 -8.54 43.39 17.39
N MET A 124 -8.17 42.64 16.34
CA MET A 124 -8.18 43.15 14.97
C MET A 124 -9.60 43.56 14.54
N TYR A 125 -10.61 42.74 14.85
CA TYR A 125 -12.00 43.04 14.56
C TYR A 125 -12.46 44.35 15.22
N HIS A 126 -12.15 44.55 16.50
CA HIS A 126 -12.49 45.77 17.21
C HIS A 126 -11.79 47.00 16.61
N ALA A 127 -10.50 46.90 16.31
CA ALA A 127 -9.73 47.97 15.69
C ALA A 127 -10.30 48.37 14.31
N LEU A 128 -10.67 47.38 13.48
CA LEU A 128 -11.27 47.64 12.18
C LEU A 128 -12.66 48.28 12.30
N LYS A 129 -13.47 47.85 13.26
CA LYS A 129 -14.79 48.45 13.53
C LYS A 129 -14.66 49.91 13.97
N GLU A 130 -13.68 50.21 14.82
CA GLU A 130 -13.40 51.57 15.25
C GLU A 130 -12.91 52.44 14.07
N ALA A 131 -12.01 51.92 13.24
CA ALA A 131 -11.55 52.63 12.04
C ALA A 131 -12.71 52.95 11.09
N LEU A 132 -13.66 52.03 10.90
CA LEU A 132 -14.86 52.29 10.09
C LEU A 132 -15.75 53.37 10.69
N ASN A 133 -15.92 53.40 12.03
CA ASN A 133 -16.67 54.47 12.68
C ASN A 133 -16.01 55.84 12.46
N ILE A 134 -14.68 55.93 12.60
CA ILE A 134 -13.93 57.17 12.36
C ILE A 134 -14.10 57.64 10.91
N ILE A 135 -14.06 56.73 9.93
CA ILE A 135 -14.31 57.07 8.52
C ILE A 135 -15.73 57.62 8.34
N GLY A 136 -16.72 57.00 8.99
CA GLY A 136 -18.11 57.47 8.99
C GLY A 136 -18.26 58.88 9.60
N ASP A 137 -17.58 59.14 10.70
CA ASP A 137 -17.59 60.45 11.38
C ASP A 137 -16.96 61.54 10.50
N ILE A 138 -15.82 61.25 9.86
CA ILE A 138 -15.16 62.19 8.93
C ILE A 138 -16.08 62.50 7.75
N SER A 139 -16.68 61.47 7.14
CA SER A 139 -17.57 61.62 5.98
C SER A 139 -18.82 62.45 6.27
N THR A 140 -19.28 62.48 7.53
CA THR A 140 -20.49 63.21 7.94
C THR A 140 -20.18 64.57 8.54
N SER A 141 -19.01 64.74 9.16
CA SER A 141 -18.66 65.95 9.94
C SER A 141 -17.79 66.95 9.20
N THR A 142 -17.16 66.57 8.07
CA THR A 142 -16.31 67.48 7.30
C THR A 142 -17.00 67.97 6.03
N VAL A 143 -17.00 69.29 5.81
CA VAL A 143 -17.48 69.94 4.59
C VAL A 143 -16.28 70.31 3.74
N SER A 144 -16.27 69.86 2.48
CA SER A 144 -15.27 70.28 1.50
C SER A 144 -15.44 71.77 1.21
N THR A 145 -14.43 72.57 1.55
CA THR A 145 -14.38 73.98 1.14
C THR A 145 -13.86 74.05 -0.30
N PRO A 146 -14.57 74.73 -1.22
CA PRO A 146 -14.07 74.93 -2.56
C PRO A 146 -12.78 75.75 -2.53
N VAL A 147 -11.86 75.42 -3.44
CA VAL A 147 -10.57 76.12 -3.57
C VAL A 147 -10.81 77.62 -3.76
N PRO A 148 -10.12 78.50 -3.02
CA PRO A 148 -10.28 79.94 -3.20
C PRO A 148 -9.91 80.33 -4.64
N PRO A 149 -10.56 81.38 -5.20
CA PRO A 149 -10.26 81.83 -6.55
C PRO A 149 -8.77 82.22 -6.68
N PRO A 150 -8.15 82.04 -7.86
CA PRO A 150 -6.77 82.44 -8.11
C PRO A 150 -6.55 83.91 -7.74
N VAL A 151 -5.44 84.22 -7.08
CA VAL A 151 -5.05 85.59 -6.75
C VAL A 151 -4.71 86.32 -8.05
N ASP A 152 -5.34 87.47 -8.27
CA ASP A 152 -5.06 88.33 -9.42
C ASP A 152 -3.81 89.18 -9.14
N ASP A 153 -2.69 88.81 -9.77
CA ASP A 153 -1.40 89.49 -9.65
C ASP A 153 -1.23 90.64 -10.67
N THR A 154 -2.32 91.10 -11.31
CA THR A 154 -2.28 92.22 -12.28
C THR A 154 -1.74 93.55 -11.71
N TRP A 155 -1.64 93.68 -10.38
CA TRP A 155 -1.06 94.84 -9.70
C TRP A 155 0.48 94.84 -9.63
N LEU A 156 1.16 93.76 -10.06
CA LEU A 156 2.62 93.63 -10.11
C LEU A 156 3.25 94.08 -11.46
N GLN A 157 2.48 94.71 -12.35
CA GLN A 157 2.96 95.29 -13.62
C GLN A 157 3.26 96.79 -13.54
#